data_AF-A0A645FXD8-F1
#
_entry.id   AF-A0A645FXD8-F1
#
_cell.length_a   1.000
_cell.length_b   1.000
_cell.length_c   1.000
_cell.angle_alpha   90.00
_cell.angle_beta   90.00
_cell.angle_gamma   90.00
#
_symmetry.space_group_name_H-M   'P 1'
#
loop_
_entity.id
_entity.type
_entity.pdbx_description
1 polymer ?
#
loop_
_entity_poly.entity_id
_entity_poly.type
_entity_poly.pdbx_seq_one_letter_code
_entity_poly.pdbx_strand_id
1 'polypeptide(L)'
;MDNIILINDSAENIDKYLKQYNINKVDYVVSGLPFTSLPKDVSNKILRQTKNILNKDGLFITFQYTLLKKEFIACYFEKIHIERVLLNVPPAYVLKCEIS
;
A
#
# COMPACT_ATOMS: atom_id res chain seq x y z
N MET A 1 -21.61 10.50 12.41
CA MET A 1 -21.33 9.37 11.50
C MET A 1 -19.92 8.94 11.79
N ASP A 2 -19.72 7.67 12.09
CA ASP A 2 -18.39 7.15 12.37
C ASP A 2 -17.64 6.98 11.04
N ASN A 3 -16.65 7.82 10.80
CA ASN A 3 -15.83 7.81 9.58
C ASN A 3 -14.63 6.86 9.69
N ILE A 4 -14.66 5.95 10.67
CA ILE A 4 -13.57 5.04 11.01
C ILE A 4 -14.17 3.66 11.24
N ILE A 5 -13.60 2.66 10.56
CA ILE A 5 -13.94 1.25 10.71
C ILE A 5 -12.66 0.52 11.14
N LEU A 6 -12.67 -0.09 12.33
CA LEU A 6 -11.56 -0.88 12.83
C LEU A 6 -11.73 -2.35 12.45
N ILE A 7 -10.70 -2.92 11.82
CA ILE A 7 -10.67 -4.33 11.40
C ILE A 7 -9.40 -4.97 11.96
N ASN A 8 -9.55 -6.06 12.71
CA ASN A 8 -8.44 -6.86 13.22
C ASN A 8 -8.32 -8.13 12.38
N ASP A 9 -7.56 -8.06 11.30
CA ASP A 9 -7.26 -9.16 10.40
C ASP A 9 -6.01 -8.82 9.56
N SER A 10 -5.51 -9.76 8.77
CA SER A 10 -4.44 -9.50 7.81
C SER A 10 -4.88 -8.54 6.71
N ALA A 11 -3.97 -7.64 6.32
CA ALA A 11 -4.17 -6.74 5.19
C ALA A 11 -4.35 -7.47 3.84
N GLU A 12 -3.97 -8.76 3.76
CA GLU A 12 -4.23 -9.60 2.59
C GLU A 12 -5.71 -9.96 2.41
N ASN A 13 -6.59 -9.48 3.29
CA ASN A 13 -8.04 -9.67 3.20
C ASN A 13 -8.76 -8.35 2.86
N ILE A 14 -8.07 -7.31 2.40
CA ILE A 14 -8.66 -5.98 2.17
C ILE A 14 -9.86 -6.01 1.22
N ASP A 15 -9.81 -6.82 0.16
CA ASP A 15 -10.91 -6.89 -0.82
C ASP A 15 -12.20 -7.50 -0.22
N LYS A 16 -12.07 -8.46 0.70
CA LYS A 16 -13.18 -9.04 1.45
C LYS A 16 -13.92 -7.96 2.24
N TYR A 17 -13.17 -7.13 2.96
CA TYR A 17 -13.78 -6.09 3.80
C TYR A 17 -14.38 -4.95 2.98
N LEU A 18 -13.71 -4.51 1.91
CA LEU A 18 -14.29 -3.49 1.03
C LEU A 18 -15.62 -3.96 0.41
N LYS A 19 -15.70 -5.22 -0.04
CA LYS A 19 -16.97 -5.81 -0.50
C LYS A 19 -18.05 -5.81 0.58
N GLN A 20 -17.71 -6.16 1.82
CA GLN A 20 -18.65 -6.15 2.95
C GLN A 20 -19.27 -4.77 3.20
N TYR A 21 -18.52 -3.70 2.93
CA TYR A 21 -18.99 -2.32 3.05
C TYR A 21 -19.51 -1.72 1.73
N ASN A 22 -19.70 -2.53 0.69
CA ASN A 22 -20.11 -2.09 -0.66
C ASN A 22 -19.18 -1.04 -1.28
N ILE A 23 -17.89 -1.10 -0.96
CA ILE A 23 -16.84 -0.25 -1.53
C ILE A 23 -16.15 -1.04 -2.64
N ASN A 24 -16.34 -0.62 -3.89
CA ASN A 24 -15.72 -1.30 -5.02
C ASN A 24 -14.29 -0.84 -5.27
N LYS A 25 -14.04 0.46 -5.06
CA LYS A 25 -12.77 1.12 -5.32
C LYS A 25 -12.45 2.17 -4.27
N VAL A 26 -11.17 2.46 -4.09
CA VAL A 26 -10.67 3.47 -3.16
C VAL A 26 -9.74 4.44 -3.87
N ASP A 27 -9.71 5.68 -3.40
CA ASP A 27 -8.83 6.72 -3.93
C ASP A 27 -7.42 6.61 -3.35
N TYR A 28 -7.30 6.18 -2.09
CA TYR A 28 -6.02 6.09 -1.40
C TYR A 28 -5.90 4.82 -0.56
N VAL A 29 -4.70 4.26 -0.55
CA VAL A 29 -4.28 3.22 0.40
C VAL A 29 -2.99 3.69 1.05
N VAL A 30 -3.00 3.85 2.38
CA VAL A 30 -1.81 4.21 3.17
C VAL A 30 -1.36 3.00 3.96
N SER A 31 -0.12 2.54 3.76
CA SER A 31 0.42 1.35 4.40
C SER A 31 1.71 1.65 5.15
N GLY A 32 1.67 1.38 6.46
CA GLY A 32 2.86 1.32 7.32
C GLY A 32 3.47 -0.08 7.45
N LEU A 33 3.11 -1.03 6.56
CA LEU A 33 3.58 -2.40 6.65
C LEU A 33 5.07 -2.53 6.26
N PRO A 34 5.87 -3.28 7.02
CA PRO A 34 7.29 -3.49 6.71
C PRO A 34 7.45 -4.57 5.62
N PHE A 35 7.24 -4.21 4.36
CA PHE A 35 7.38 -5.13 3.20
C PHE A 35 8.77 -5.78 3.07
N THR A 36 9.80 -5.22 3.72
CA THR A 36 11.13 -5.84 3.84
C THR A 36 11.14 -7.10 4.69
N SER A 37 10.32 -7.15 5.74
CA SER A 37 10.28 -8.23 6.73
C SER A 37 9.13 -9.21 6.50
N LEU A 38 8.11 -8.82 5.74
CA LEU A 38 6.96 -9.69 5.45
C LEU A 38 7.34 -10.87 4.53
N PRO A 39 6.70 -12.04 4.71
CA PRO A 39 6.81 -13.13 3.75
C PRO A 39 6.45 -12.68 2.34
N LYS A 40 7.16 -13.22 1.35
CA LYS A 40 7.00 -12.82 -0.05
C LYS A 40 5.55 -13.03 -0.55
N ASP A 41 4.93 -14.16 -0.19
CA ASP A 41 3.58 -14.49 -0.64
C ASP A 41 2.51 -13.57 -0.05
N VAL A 42 2.66 -13.22 1.23
CA VAL A 42 1.80 -12.23 1.91
C VAL A 42 1.94 -10.87 1.25
N SER A 43 3.18 -10.43 1.03
CA SER A 43 3.47 -9.17 0.34
C SER A 43 2.88 -9.13 -1.07
N ASN A 44 2.99 -10.23 -1.83
CA ASN A 44 2.40 -10.37 -3.16
C ASN A 44 0.88 -10.24 -3.14
N LYS A 45 0.20 -10.88 -2.17
CA LYS A 45 -1.25 -10.80 -2.03
C LYS A 45 -1.70 -9.37 -1.74
N ILE A 46 -1.06 -8.73 -0.76
CA ILE A 46 -1.37 -7.35 -0.34
C ILE A 46 -1.23 -6.40 -1.54
N LEU A 47 -0.07 -6.37 -2.19
CA LEU A 47 0.19 -5.43 -3.30
C LEU A 47 -0.75 -5.68 -4.48
N ARG A 48 -1.04 -6.94 -4.81
CA ARG A 48 -1.99 -7.29 -5.88
C ARG A 48 -3.40 -6.82 -5.56
N GLN A 49 -3.90 -7.07 -4.35
CA GLN A 49 -5.22 -6.60 -3.94
C GLN A 49 -5.27 -5.08 -3.90
N THR A 50 -4.27 -4.42 -3.33
CA THR A 50 -4.14 -2.96 -3.32
C THR A 50 -4.26 -2.38 -4.73
N LYS A 51 -3.51 -2.92 -5.70
CA LYS A 51 -3.65 -2.51 -7.11
C LYS A 51 -5.09 -2.68 -7.61
N ASN A 52 -5.71 -3.83 -7.33
CA ASN A 52 -7.04 -4.15 -7.83
C ASN A 52 -8.15 -3.27 -7.24
N ILE A 53 -8.00 -2.78 -6.01
CA ILE A 53 -9.02 -1.95 -5.34
C ILE A 53 -8.84 -0.46 -5.60
N LEU A 54 -7.69 -0.02 -6.11
CA LEU A 54 -7.46 1.39 -6.38
C LEU A 54 -8.19 1.86 -7.64
N ASN A 55 -8.67 3.11 -7.59
CA ASN A 55 -9.14 3.85 -8.75
C ASN A 55 -7.99 4.12 -9.74
N LYS A 56 -8.35 4.52 -10.97
CA LYS A 56 -7.37 4.85 -12.02
C LYS A 56 -6.40 5.94 -11.57
N ASP A 57 -6.93 6.97 -10.92
CA ASP A 57 -6.16 8.10 -10.37
C ASP A 57 -5.83 7.89 -8.88
N GLY A 58 -5.98 6.66 -8.38
CA GLY A 58 -5.75 6.31 -6.99
C GLY A 58 -4.27 6.11 -6.66
N LEU A 59 -3.93 6.35 -5.39
CA LEU A 59 -2.56 6.31 -4.89
C LEU A 59 -2.37 5.26 -3.79
N PHE A 60 -1.37 4.39 -3.99
CA PHE A 60 -0.80 3.61 -2.90
C PHE A 60 0.38 4.36 -2.28
N ILE A 61 0.33 4.59 -0.97
CA ILE A 61 1.36 5.32 -0.24
C ILE A 61 1.95 4.39 0.81
N THR A 62 3.25 4.21 0.79
CA THR A 62 3.97 3.45 1.83
C THR A 62 5.31 4.10 2.14
N PHE A 63 5.94 3.71 3.23
CA PHE A 63 7.29 4.15 3.55
C PHE A 63 8.21 2.96 3.79
N GLN A 64 9.49 3.12 3.47
CA GLN A 64 10.52 2.13 3.71
C GLN A 64 11.79 2.83 4.19
N TYR A 65 12.50 2.23 5.15
CA TYR A 65 13.80 2.73 5.59
C TYR A 65 14.93 2.37 4.62
N THR A 66 14.72 1.35 3.77
CA THR A 66 15.65 0.94 2.74
C THR A 66 14.94 0.81 1.39
N LEU A 67 15.67 0.96 0.30
CA LEU A 67 15.11 0.84 -1.07
C LEU A 67 15.14 -0.60 -1.60
N LEU A 68 15.51 -1.60 -0.80
CA LEU A 68 15.69 -2.99 -1.24
C LEU A 68 14.43 -3.62 -1.85
N LYS A 69 13.24 -3.24 -1.36
CA LYS A 69 11.94 -3.73 -1.88
C LYS A 69 11.31 -2.82 -2.93
N LYS A 70 11.99 -1.75 -3.34
CA LYS A 70 11.46 -0.80 -4.33
C LYS A 70 11.11 -1.50 -5.64
N GLU A 71 12.02 -2.32 -6.16
CA GLU A 71 11.81 -3.05 -7.42
C GLU A 71 10.66 -4.04 -7.31
N PHE A 72 10.56 -4.73 -6.17
CA PHE A 72 9.46 -5.64 -5.89
C PHE A 72 8.09 -4.94 -5.87
N ILE A 73 8.00 -3.75 -5.25
CA ILE A 73 6.77 -2.93 -5.26
C ILE A 73 6.49 -2.40 -6.66
N ALA A 74 7.52 -1.98 -7.40
CA ALA A 74 7.42 -1.47 -8.78
C ALA A 74 6.84 -2.49 -9.76
N CYS A 75 6.92 -3.80 -9.48
CA CYS A 75 6.25 -4.80 -10.32
C CYS A 75 4.71 -4.67 -10.34
N TYR A 76 4.11 -3.96 -9.38
CA TYR A 76 2.66 -3.85 -9.24
C TYR A 76 2.11 -2.52 -9.79
N PHE A 77 2.92 -1.47 -9.84
CA PHE A 77 2.49 -0.10 -10.14
C PHE A 77 3.25 0.45 -11.35
N GLU A 78 2.61 1.29 -12.15
CA GLU A 78 3.20 1.82 -13.39
C GLU A 78 4.18 2.96 -13.11
N LYS A 79 3.86 3.80 -12.12
CA LYS A 79 4.72 4.91 -11.69
C LYS A 79 4.94 4.86 -10.19
N ILE A 80 6.16 5.19 -9.77
CA ILE A 80 6.52 5.34 -8.37
C ILE A 80 7.31 6.63 -8.19
N HIS A 81 6.72 7.56 -7.44
CA HIS A 81 7.40 8.75 -6.95
C HIS A 81 8.00 8.47 -5.56
N ILE A 82 9.25 8.85 -5.37
CA ILE A 82 9.98 8.59 -4.13
C ILE A 82 10.39 9.91 -3.51
N GLU A 83 10.02 10.09 -2.27
CA GLU A 83 10.35 11.26 -1.48
C GLU A 83 11.18 10.83 -0.28
N ARG A 84 12.38 11.40 -0.13
CA ARG A 84 13.24 11.12 1.02
C ARG A 84 12.90 12.08 2.14
N VAL A 85 12.40 11.56 3.25
CA VAL A 85 12.01 12.34 4.42
C VAL A 85 13.15 12.30 5.44
N LEU A 86 13.96 13.36 5.45
CA LEU A 86 15.14 13.49 6.33
C LEU A 86 14.77 13.75 7.80
N LEU A 87 13.56 14.25 8.07
CA LEU A 87 13.08 14.50 9.44
C LEU A 87 12.80 13.20 10.22
N ASN A 88 12.75 12.05 9.55
CA ASN A 88 12.68 10.76 10.23
C ASN A 88 14.08 10.34 10.70
N VAL A 89 14.16 9.72 11.88
CA VAL A 89 15.40 9.16 12.42
C VAL A 89 15.23 7.63 12.56
N PRO A 90 15.84 6.81 11.69
CA PRO A 90 16.65 7.18 10.52
C PRO A 90 15.80 7.69 9.33
N PRO A 91 16.40 8.38 8.34
CA PRO A 91 15.66 8.89 7.19
C PRO A 91 14.86 7.81 6.48
N ALA A 92 13.60 8.10 6.12
CA ALA A 92 12.74 7.15 5.42
C ALA A 92 12.49 7.60 3.98
N TYR A 93 12.11 6.65 3.14
CA TYR A 93 11.65 6.89 1.78
C TYR A 93 10.15 6.68 1.75
N VAL A 94 9.39 7.71 1.39
CA VAL A 94 7.97 7.61 1.09
C VAL A 94 7.82 7.29 -0.39
N LEU A 95 7.10 6.22 -0.70
CA LEU A 95 6.77 5.79 -2.05
C LEU A 95 5.30 6.15 -2.29
N LYS A 96 5.04 6.91 -3.34
CA LYS A 96 3.72 7.20 -3.89
C LYS A 96 3.60 6.45 -5.21
N CYS A 97 2.72 5.45 -5.27
CA CYS A 97 2.61 4.52 -6.38
C CYS A 97 1.26 4.68 -7.10
N GLU A 98 1.30 4.75 -8.42
CA GLU A 98 0.15 4.98 -9.30
C GLU A 98 -0.06 3.80 -10.26
N ILE A 99 -1.31 3.60 -10.69
CA ILE A 99 -1.69 2.49 -11.58
C ILE A 99 -1.60 2.90 -13.06
N SER A 100 -1.57 4.20 -13.39
CA SER A 100 -1.45 4.71 -14.78
C SER A 100 -0.82 6.08 -14.87
#